data_AF-A0A9P3Q7B0-F1
#
_entry.id   AF-A0A9P3Q7B0-F1
#
_cell.length_a   1.000
_cell.length_b   1.000
_cell.length_c   1.000
_cell.angle_alpha   90.00
_cell.angle_beta   90.00
_cell.angle_gamma   90.00
#
_symmetry.space_group_name_H-M   'P 1'
#
loop_
_entity.id
_entity.type
_entity.pdbx_description
1 polymer ?
#
loop_
_entity_poly.entity_id
_entity_poly.type
_entity_poly.pdbx_seq_one_letter_code
_entity_poly.pdbx_strand_id
1 'polypeptide(L)'
;MIATCIGIAVVVIVALILLIRRRRRRRAARGHSDAGGRVDSLEQALSTADARLRQISDYVAKHRKAVGDQAQAQLEDAKRHLAAAHGKQASNEAEAIAYANRASVLAARAQELANADVVAAHRTPRR
;
A
#
# COMPACT_ATOMS: atom_id res chain seq x y z
N MET A 1 4.93 34.42 26.87
CA MET A 1 6.01 33.43 27.01
C MET A 1 5.71 32.05 26.38
N ILE A 2 4.52 31.79 25.81
CA ILE A 2 4.16 30.47 25.22
C ILE A 2 4.47 30.39 23.70
N ALA A 3 4.51 31.54 23.00
CA ALA A 3 4.71 31.58 21.54
C ALA A 3 6.15 31.27 21.08
N THR A 4 7.15 31.45 21.92
CA THR A 4 8.56 31.17 21.60
C THR A 4 8.89 29.67 21.65
N CYS A 5 8.14 28.87 22.42
CA CYS A 5 8.40 27.43 22.58
C CYS A 5 8.09 26.64 21.29
N ILE A 6 7.12 27.10 20.48
CA ILE A 6 6.70 26.41 19.25
C ILE A 6 7.76 26.56 18.16
N GLY A 7 8.35 27.75 18.03
CA GLY A 7 9.41 27.99 17.04
C GLY A 7 10.64 27.11 17.27
N ILE A 8 11.04 26.94 18.53
CA ILE A 8 12.18 26.10 18.90
C ILE A 8 11.87 24.62 18.65
N ALA A 9 10.65 24.16 18.99
CA ALA A 9 10.24 22.78 18.75
C ALA A 9 10.26 22.42 17.26
N VAL A 10 9.78 23.32 16.39
CA VAL A 10 9.81 23.11 14.93
C VAL A 10 11.25 23.07 14.41
N VAL A 11 12.12 23.96 14.86
CA VAL A 11 13.54 23.97 14.45
C VAL A 11 14.26 22.70 14.92
N VAL A 12 14.00 22.24 16.14
CA VAL A 12 14.58 20.99 16.67
C VAL A 12 14.07 19.79 15.87
N ILE A 13 12.77 19.71 15.57
CA ILE A 13 12.19 18.63 14.78
C ILE A 13 12.76 18.62 13.36
N VAL A 14 12.89 19.79 12.72
CA VAL A 14 13.50 19.91 11.39
C VAL A 14 14.97 19.53 11.43
N ALA A 15 15.72 19.97 12.45
CA ALA A 15 17.12 19.58 12.63
C ALA A 15 17.27 18.07 12.88
N LEU A 16 16.36 17.45 13.64
CA LEU A 16 16.33 16.01 13.90
C LEU A 16 16.00 15.22 12.64
N ILE A 17 15.03 15.69 11.84
CA ILE A 17 14.68 15.12 10.53
C ILE A 17 15.87 15.23 9.56
N LEU A 18 16.54 16.39 9.50
CA LEU A 18 17.72 16.60 8.66
C LEU A 18 18.91 15.76 9.13
N LEU A 19 19.09 15.58 10.44
CA LEU A 19 20.11 14.71 11.01
C LEU A 19 19.81 13.24 10.74
N ILE A 20 18.56 12.79 10.82
CA ILE A 20 18.16 11.43 10.45
C ILE A 20 18.36 11.21 8.95
N ARG A 21 18.01 12.18 8.09
CA ARG A 21 18.30 12.13 6.64
C ARG A 21 19.81 12.10 6.37
N ARG A 22 20.61 12.90 7.09
CA ARG A 22 22.08 12.95 6.92
C ARG A 22 22.77 11.70 7.49
N ARG A 23 22.25 11.11 8.57
CA ARG A 23 22.75 9.86 9.17
C ARG A 23 22.35 8.65 8.33
N ARG A 24 21.16 8.67 7.69
CA ARG A 24 20.82 7.72 6.61
C ARG A 24 21.78 7.85 5.42
N ARG A 25 22.15 9.07 5.01
CA ARG A 25 23.18 9.28 3.96
C ARG A 25 24.58 8.80 4.36
N ARG A 26 24.96 8.84 5.65
CA ARG A 26 26.28 8.35 6.11
C ARG A 26 26.37 6.83 6.29
N ARG A 27 25.26 6.08 6.24
CA ARG A 27 25.27 4.61 6.14
C ARG A 27 25.43 4.10 4.71
N ALA A 28 25.46 4.99 3.71
CA ALA A 28 25.60 4.65 2.29
C ALA A 28 27.06 4.51 1.80
N ALA A 29 28.04 4.33 2.70
CA ALA A 29 29.45 4.17 2.35
C ALA A 29 29.90 2.69 2.22
N ARG A 30 28.99 1.80 1.77
CA ARG A 30 29.32 0.46 1.26
C ARG A 30 28.37 0.12 0.12
N GLY A 31 28.65 0.67 -1.06
CA GLY A 31 27.92 0.37 -2.28
C GLY A 31 28.60 -0.75 -3.06
N HIS A 32 27.93 -1.92 -3.17
CA HIS A 32 27.99 -2.79 -4.35
C HIS A 32 26.83 -3.81 -4.49
N SER A 33 25.71 -3.69 -3.76
CA SER A 33 24.57 -4.64 -3.91
C SER A 33 23.18 -4.02 -3.79
N ASP A 34 23.06 -2.70 -3.82
CA ASP A 34 21.80 -1.99 -3.55
C ASP A 34 20.82 -1.99 -4.74
N ALA A 35 21.31 -2.17 -5.97
CA ALA A 35 20.43 -2.22 -7.15
C ALA A 35 19.66 -3.55 -7.25
N GLY A 36 20.32 -4.68 -7.05
CA GLY A 36 19.69 -6.01 -7.09
C GLY A 36 18.61 -6.16 -6.03
N GLY A 37 18.94 -5.86 -4.77
CA GLY A 37 17.99 -6.00 -3.67
C GLY A 37 16.76 -5.08 -3.76
N ARG A 38 16.87 -3.92 -4.44
CA ARG A 38 15.69 -3.07 -4.71
C ARG A 38 14.80 -3.65 -5.79
N VAL A 39 15.38 -4.11 -6.89
CA VAL A 39 14.63 -4.74 -7.99
C VAL A 39 13.91 -6.00 -7.51
N ASP A 40 14.60 -6.82 -6.70
CA ASP A 40 13.99 -7.98 -6.05
C ASP A 40 12.82 -7.57 -5.13
N SER A 41 12.97 -6.47 -4.37
CA SER A 41 11.91 -5.94 -3.51
C SER A 41 10.72 -5.41 -4.30
N LEU A 42 10.96 -4.79 -5.46
CA LEU A 42 9.93 -4.27 -6.35
C LEU A 42 9.14 -5.40 -7.00
N GLU A 43 9.82 -6.38 -7.60
CA GLU A 43 9.17 -7.56 -8.17
C GLU A 43 8.36 -8.32 -7.11
N GLN A 44 8.93 -8.50 -5.92
CA GLN A 44 8.21 -9.14 -4.82
C GLN A 44 6.95 -8.36 -4.42
N ALA A 45 7.03 -7.03 -4.31
CA ALA A 45 5.91 -6.18 -3.94
C ALA A 45 4.81 -6.19 -5.01
N LEU A 46 5.18 -6.08 -6.30
CA LEU A 46 4.25 -6.15 -7.43
C LEU A 46 3.57 -7.52 -7.50
N SER A 47 4.36 -8.61 -7.49
CA SER A 47 3.85 -9.98 -7.50
C SER A 47 2.87 -10.25 -6.36
N THR A 48 3.18 -9.78 -5.15
CA THR A 48 2.29 -9.90 -3.99
C THR A 48 0.98 -9.14 -4.21
N ALA A 49 1.06 -7.91 -4.74
CA ALA A 49 -0.11 -7.08 -4.99
C ALA A 49 -0.99 -7.66 -6.11
N ASP A 50 -0.39 -8.11 -7.21
CA ASP A 50 -1.05 -8.78 -8.34
C ASP A 50 -1.79 -10.04 -7.89
N ALA A 51 -1.11 -10.92 -7.14
CA ALA A 51 -1.70 -12.16 -6.64
C ALA A 51 -2.92 -11.88 -5.75
N ARG A 52 -2.79 -10.93 -4.82
CA ARG A 52 -3.90 -10.52 -3.93
C ARG A 52 -5.05 -9.93 -4.72
N LEU A 53 -4.76 -9.05 -5.67
CA LEU A 53 -5.77 -8.36 -6.48
C LEU A 53 -6.56 -9.34 -7.34
N ARG A 54 -5.87 -10.31 -7.95
CA ARG A 54 -6.50 -11.39 -8.72
C ARG A 54 -7.40 -12.24 -7.83
N GLN A 55 -6.92 -12.67 -6.67
CA GLN A 55 -7.69 -13.46 -5.72
C GLN A 55 -9.00 -12.75 -5.31
N ILE A 56 -8.94 -11.48 -4.91
CA ILE A 56 -10.15 -10.76 -4.51
C ILE A 56 -11.07 -10.48 -5.70
N SER A 57 -10.52 -10.19 -6.89
CA SER A 57 -11.34 -9.99 -8.09
C SER A 57 -12.13 -11.24 -8.45
N ASP A 58 -11.48 -12.41 -8.39
CA ASP A 58 -12.12 -13.70 -8.63
C ASP A 58 -13.18 -14.01 -7.55
N TYR A 59 -12.87 -13.71 -6.29
CA TYR A 59 -13.82 -13.88 -5.18
C TYR A 59 -15.07 -13.00 -5.34
N VAL A 60 -14.89 -11.71 -5.68
CA VAL A 60 -15.98 -10.76 -5.91
C VAL A 60 -16.80 -11.17 -7.13
N ALA A 61 -16.15 -11.64 -8.20
CA ALA A 61 -16.86 -12.15 -9.38
C ALA A 61 -17.77 -13.34 -9.03
N LYS A 62 -17.28 -14.27 -8.21
CA LYS A 62 -18.05 -15.44 -7.75
C LYS A 62 -19.21 -15.07 -6.83
N HIS A 63 -19.04 -14.06 -5.97
CA HIS A 63 -20.03 -13.67 -4.96
C HIS A 63 -20.69 -12.32 -5.24
N ARG A 64 -20.79 -11.92 -6.52
CA ARG A 64 -21.24 -10.59 -6.95
C ARG A 64 -22.57 -10.13 -6.35
N LYS A 65 -23.50 -11.06 -6.10
CA LYS A 65 -24.82 -10.76 -5.51
C LYS A 65 -24.78 -10.48 -4.00
N ALA A 66 -23.73 -10.95 -3.32
CA ALA A 66 -23.58 -10.84 -1.87
C ALA A 66 -22.58 -9.73 -1.48
N VAL A 67 -21.54 -9.49 -2.28
CA VAL A 67 -20.52 -8.47 -2.02
C VAL A 67 -21.10 -7.07 -2.20
N GLY A 68 -20.90 -6.20 -1.19
CA GLY A 68 -21.40 -4.83 -1.16
C GLY A 68 -20.44 -3.79 -1.72
N ASP A 69 -20.92 -2.56 -1.83
CA ASP A 69 -20.23 -1.44 -2.50
C ASP A 69 -18.92 -1.04 -1.82
N GLN A 70 -18.80 -1.21 -0.50
CA GLN A 70 -17.57 -0.89 0.24
C GLN A 70 -16.41 -1.81 -0.17
N ALA A 71 -16.66 -3.11 -0.31
CA ALA A 71 -15.65 -4.06 -0.79
C ALA A 71 -15.27 -3.76 -2.24
N GLN A 72 -16.24 -3.41 -3.09
CA GLN A 72 -16.01 -3.02 -4.47
C GLN A 72 -15.18 -1.73 -4.58
N ALA A 73 -15.49 -0.70 -3.79
CA ALA A 73 -14.74 0.54 -3.75
C ALA A 73 -13.26 0.30 -3.39
N GLN A 74 -12.99 -0.53 -2.37
CA GLN A 74 -11.62 -0.86 -2.00
C GLN A 74 -10.90 -1.69 -3.06
N LEU A 75 -11.61 -2.56 -3.76
CA LEU A 75 -11.05 -3.29 -4.90
C LEU A 75 -10.65 -2.34 -6.04
N GLU A 76 -11.50 -1.36 -6.37
CA GLU A 76 -11.21 -0.38 -7.41
C GLU A 76 -10.02 0.53 -7.03
N ASP A 77 -9.93 0.96 -5.78
CA ASP A 77 -8.78 1.73 -5.31
C ASP A 77 -7.49 0.89 -5.29
N ALA A 78 -7.58 -0.41 -4.96
CA ALA A 78 -6.46 -1.33 -5.09
C ALA A 78 -5.97 -1.45 -6.54
N LYS A 79 -6.89 -1.61 -7.51
CA LYS A 79 -6.58 -1.64 -8.96
C LYS A 79 -5.87 -0.36 -9.41
N ARG A 80 -6.38 0.80 -8.99
CA ARG A 80 -5.81 2.11 -9.33
C ARG A 80 -4.38 2.24 -8.82
N HIS A 81 -4.11 1.82 -7.58
CA HIS A 81 -2.76 1.85 -7.04
C HIS A 81 -1.83 0.85 -7.73
N LEU A 82 -2.30 -0.34 -8.08
CA LEU A 82 -1.48 -1.30 -8.81
C LEU A 82 -1.11 -0.78 -10.20
N ALA A 83 -2.07 -0.17 -10.92
CA ALA A 83 -1.79 0.49 -12.19
C ALA A 83 -0.76 1.62 -12.05
N ALA A 84 -0.86 2.44 -10.99
CA ALA A 84 0.14 3.46 -10.70
C ALA A 84 1.52 2.86 -10.37
N ALA A 85 1.58 1.73 -9.66
CA ALA A 85 2.81 1.02 -9.37
C ALA A 85 3.54 0.58 -10.65
N HIS A 86 2.83 -0.08 -11.57
CA HIS A 86 3.39 -0.47 -12.86
C HIS A 86 3.84 0.74 -13.69
N GLY A 87 3.05 1.82 -13.71
CA GLY A 87 3.42 3.05 -14.42
C GLY A 87 4.69 3.73 -13.87
N LYS A 88 5.02 3.50 -12.60
CA LYS A 88 6.22 4.03 -11.95
C LYS A 88 7.40 3.06 -11.93
N GLN A 89 7.19 1.78 -12.24
CA GLN A 89 8.23 0.73 -12.15
C GLN A 89 9.55 1.12 -12.84
N ALA A 90 9.49 1.67 -14.06
CA ALA A 90 10.69 2.03 -14.84
C ALA A 90 11.29 3.41 -14.49
N SER A 91 10.53 4.29 -13.82
CA SER A 91 10.90 5.70 -13.63
C SER A 91 11.15 6.08 -12.17
N ASN A 92 10.49 5.41 -11.23
CA ASN A 92 10.61 5.63 -9.80
C ASN A 92 10.19 4.37 -9.02
N GLU A 93 11.15 3.47 -8.85
CA GLU A 93 11.00 2.21 -8.13
C GLU A 93 10.48 2.38 -6.69
N ALA A 94 10.93 3.40 -5.96
CA ALA A 94 10.49 3.62 -4.58
C ALA A 94 9.00 3.99 -4.51
N GLU A 95 8.51 4.81 -5.43
CA GLU A 95 7.07 5.09 -5.55
C GLU A 95 6.30 3.84 -6.01
N ALA A 96 6.84 3.06 -6.94
CA ALA A 96 6.22 1.83 -7.40
C ALA A 96 6.02 0.83 -6.25
N ILE A 97 7.04 0.61 -5.41
CA ILE A 97 6.95 -0.21 -4.19
C ILE A 97 5.87 0.34 -3.24
N ALA A 98 5.83 1.66 -3.02
CA ALA A 98 4.84 2.27 -2.14
C ALA A 98 3.41 2.05 -2.65
N TYR A 99 3.17 2.21 -3.95
CA TYR A 99 1.88 1.96 -4.58
C TYR A 99 1.49 0.47 -4.53
N ALA A 100 2.42 -0.45 -4.80
CA ALA A 100 2.19 -1.90 -4.73
C ALA A 100 1.81 -2.36 -3.31
N ASN A 101 2.51 -1.84 -2.29
CA ASN A 101 2.18 -2.10 -0.89
C ASN A 101 0.81 -1.55 -0.51
N ARG A 102 0.48 -0.33 -0.98
CA ARG A 102 -0.84 0.28 -0.77
C ARG A 102 -1.93 -0.57 -1.42
N ALA A 103 -1.75 -1.03 -2.66
CA ALA A 103 -2.65 -1.93 -3.35
C ALA A 103 -2.87 -3.23 -2.57
N SER A 104 -1.80 -3.84 -2.05
CA SER A 104 -1.88 -5.06 -1.22
C SER A 104 -2.70 -4.88 0.06
N VAL A 105 -2.61 -3.72 0.72
CA VAL A 105 -3.41 -3.40 1.91
C VAL A 105 -4.88 -3.19 1.56
N LEU A 106 -5.16 -2.46 0.47
CA LEU A 106 -6.53 -2.24 0.01
C LEU A 106 -7.20 -3.55 -0.43
N ALA A 107 -6.47 -4.41 -1.15
CA ALA A 107 -6.95 -5.74 -1.54
C ALA A 107 -7.29 -6.61 -0.32
N ALA A 108 -6.46 -6.56 0.74
CA ALA A 108 -6.75 -7.27 1.98
C ALA A 108 -8.04 -6.75 2.66
N ARG A 109 -8.21 -5.43 2.74
CA ARG A 109 -9.45 -4.83 3.27
C ARG A 109 -10.68 -5.19 2.43
N ALA A 110 -10.54 -5.16 1.10
CA ALA A 110 -11.61 -5.57 0.19
C ALA A 110 -12.02 -7.03 0.45
N GLN A 111 -11.05 -7.92 0.70
CA GLN A 111 -11.33 -9.32 1.08
C GLN A 111 -12.05 -9.45 2.42
N GLU A 112 -11.62 -8.72 3.45
CA GLU A 112 -12.28 -8.72 4.76
C GLU A 112 -13.74 -8.26 4.66
N LEU A 113 -13.99 -7.16 3.93
CA LEU A 113 -15.33 -6.64 3.69
C LEU A 113 -16.18 -7.63 2.88
N ALA A 114 -15.64 -8.16 1.78
CA ALA A 114 -16.36 -9.12 0.93
C ALA A 114 -16.73 -10.40 1.70
N ASN A 115 -15.84 -10.88 2.57
CA ASN A 115 -16.12 -12.03 3.42
C ASN A 115 -17.26 -11.73 4.42
N ALA A 116 -17.24 -10.54 5.04
CA ALA A 116 -18.29 -10.12 5.96
C ALA A 116 -19.66 -10.00 5.26
N ASP A 117 -19.67 -9.43 4.05
CA ASP A 117 -20.87 -9.28 3.22
C ASP A 117 -21.45 -10.65 2.84
N VAL A 118 -20.60 -11.59 2.42
CA VAL A 118 -21.01 -12.96 2.10
C VAL A 118 -21.61 -13.65 3.32
N VAL A 119 -20.97 -13.56 4.50
CA VAL A 119 -21.52 -14.16 5.73
C VAL A 119 -22.86 -13.54 6.11
N ALA A 120 -23.02 -12.22 5.99
CA ALA A 120 -24.27 -11.53 6.25
C ALA A 120 -25.38 -12.00 5.29
N ALA A 121 -25.09 -12.12 4.00
CA ALA A 121 -26.04 -12.58 3.00
C ALA A 121 -26.53 -14.02 3.26
N HIS A 122 -25.66 -14.92 3.76
CA HIS A 122 -26.07 -16.28 4.13
C HIS A 122 -26.99 -16.33 5.37
N ARG A 123 -26.82 -15.38 6.31
CA ARG A 123 -27.67 -15.29 7.52
C ARG A 123 -29.05 -14.72 7.25
N THR A 124 -29.22 -13.99 6.15
CA THR A 124 -30.51 -13.44 5.73
C THR A 124 -31.04 -14.24 4.53
N PRO A 125 -31.66 -15.42 4.75
CA PRO A 125 -32.34 -16.13 3.68
C PRO A 125 -33.41 -15.19 3.11
N ARG A 126 -33.27 -14.85 1.83
CA ARG A 126 -34.27 -14.05 1.10
C ARG A 126 -35.57 -14.84 1.10
N ARG A 127 -36.53 -14.41 1.94
CA ARG A 127 -37.93 -14.88 1.91
C ARG A 127 -38.65 -14.28 0.71
#